data_AF-A0A059XR72-F1
#
_entry.id   AF-A0A059XR72-F1
#
_cell.length_a   1.000
_cell.length_b   1.000
_cell.length_c   1.000
_cell.angle_alpha   90.00
_cell.angle_beta   90.00
_cell.angle_gamma   90.00
#
_symmetry.space_group_name_H-M   'P 1'
#
loop_
_entity.id
_entity.type
_entity.pdbx_description
1 polymer ?
#
loop_
_entity_poly.entity_id
_entity_poly.type
_entity_poly.pdbx_seq_one_letter_code
_entity_poly.pdbx_strand_id
1 'polypeptide(L)'
;MEASFPKPWTGTRMNQVIRFALETAMRRGELAGMTREMVDLRKRTVTLPETKSGQKRIVPLSSADISILKDRPGPRRLDGKVRDIGPDAISRDFAKACRNAGRAGLHFHDLRHEATSRLFEKGFVK
;
A
#
# COMPACT_ATOMS: atom_id res chain seq x y z
N MET A 1 17.60 25.25 2.25
CA MET A 1 17.31 24.47 3.48
C MET A 1 16.58 23.21 3.05
N GLU A 2 17.34 22.22 2.59
CA GLU A 2 16.80 20.93 2.16
C GLU A 2 16.35 20.15 3.39
N ALA A 3 15.04 19.90 3.48
CA ALA A 3 14.51 18.90 4.41
C ALA A 3 15.18 17.57 4.08
N SER A 4 16.04 17.09 4.98
CA SER A 4 16.70 15.80 4.89
C SER A 4 15.63 14.71 4.91
N PHE A 5 15.23 14.23 3.72
CA PHE A 5 14.39 13.05 3.58
C PHE A 5 15.19 11.84 4.08
N PRO A 6 14.71 11.07 5.07
CA PRO A 6 15.42 9.90 5.54
C PRO A 6 15.60 8.85 4.42
N LYS A 7 16.83 8.34 4.31
CA LYS A 7 17.34 7.32 3.38
C LYS A 7 16.53 6.00 3.41
N PRO A 8 16.62 5.13 2.37
CA PRO A 8 15.49 4.37 1.86
C PRO A 8 15.09 3.19 2.76
N TRP A 9 13.84 3.27 3.26
CA TRP A 9 12.88 2.17 3.47
C TRP A 9 13.42 0.80 3.96
N THR A 10 14.35 0.78 4.91
CA THR A 10 14.80 -0.42 5.64
C THR A 10 13.80 -0.77 6.74
N GLY A 11 12.68 -1.39 6.37
CA GLY A 11 11.67 -1.84 7.32
C GLY A 11 11.17 -3.24 7.00
N THR A 12 10.80 -3.99 8.05
CA THR A 12 10.13 -5.30 7.96
C THR A 12 9.00 -5.26 6.93
N ARG A 13 8.71 -6.38 6.27
CA ARG A 13 7.66 -6.53 5.23
C ARG A 13 6.35 -5.78 5.52
N MET A 14 5.93 -5.71 6.79
CA MET A 14 4.73 -4.97 7.22
C MET A 14 4.87 -3.43 7.13
N ASN A 15 6.04 -2.86 7.42
CA ASN A 15 6.27 -1.41 7.29
C ASN A 15 6.06 -0.93 5.85
N GLN A 16 6.53 -1.71 4.87
CA GLN A 16 6.29 -1.42 3.45
C GLN A 16 4.79 -1.45 3.11
N VAL A 17 4.02 -2.40 3.68
CA VAL A 17 2.57 -2.51 3.45
C VAL A 17 1.83 -1.33 4.08
N ILE A 18 2.15 -0.94 5.31
CA ILE A 18 1.54 0.21 6.00
C ILE A 18 1.78 1.49 5.23
N ARG A 19 3.04 1.75 4.83
CA ARG A 19 3.41 2.96 4.09
C ARG A 19 2.72 3.03 2.74
N PHE A 20 2.73 1.93 1.98
CA PHE A 20 2.03 1.85 0.71
C PHE A 20 0.51 2.06 0.88
N ALA A 21 -0.10 1.52 1.94
CA ALA A 21 -1.52 1.74 2.22
C ALA A 21 -1.84 3.22 2.54
N LEU A 22 -0.96 3.90 3.27
CA LEU A 22 -1.10 5.32 3.60
C LEU A 22 -0.92 6.25 2.39
N GLU A 23 -0.07 5.89 1.43
CA GLU A 23 0.15 6.69 0.21
C GLU A 23 -0.95 6.46 -0.82
N THR A 24 -1.42 5.22 -0.97
CA THR A 24 -2.34 4.82 -2.05
C THR A 24 -3.82 4.82 -1.65
N ALA A 25 -4.12 4.91 -0.35
CA ALA A 25 -5.47 4.75 0.22
C ALA A 25 -6.20 3.47 -0.27
N MET A 26 -5.45 2.43 -0.63
CA MET A 26 -6.01 1.18 -1.14
C MET A 26 -6.67 0.36 -0.03
N ARG A 27 -7.74 -0.36 -0.35
CA ARG A 27 -8.34 -1.32 0.58
C ARG A 27 -7.39 -2.50 0.79
N ARG A 28 -7.49 -3.15 1.95
CA ARG A 28 -6.78 -4.39 2.26
C ARG A 28 -6.89 -5.46 1.17
N GLY A 29 -8.10 -5.68 0.64
CA GLY A 29 -8.34 -6.66 -0.43
C GLY A 29 -7.70 -6.24 -1.76
N GLU A 30 -7.69 -4.95 -2.07
CA GLU A 30 -7.04 -4.40 -3.26
C GLU A 30 -5.51 -4.57 -3.16
N LEU A 31 -4.92 -4.33 -1.98
CA LEU A 31 -3.50 -4.53 -1.73
C LEU A 31 -3.07 -5.99 -1.82
N ALA A 32 -3.90 -6.91 -1.32
CA ALA A 32 -3.64 -8.35 -1.37
C ALA A 32 -3.90 -8.96 -2.76
N GLY A 33 -4.84 -8.39 -3.53
CA GLY A 33 -5.23 -8.84 -4.85
C GLY A 33 -4.47 -8.18 -6.01
N MET A 34 -3.64 -7.16 -5.74
CA MET A 34 -2.90 -6.43 -6.76
C MET A 34 -1.96 -7.35 -7.54
N THR A 35 -2.10 -7.37 -8.87
CA THR A 35 -1.23 -8.10 -9.79
C THR A 35 -0.30 -7.15 -10.53
N ARG A 36 0.81 -7.67 -11.08
CA ARG A 36 1.76 -6.85 -11.86
C ARG A 36 1.12 -6.25 -13.11
N GLU A 37 0.12 -6.91 -13.68
CA GLU A 37 -0.62 -6.43 -14.86
C GLU A 37 -1.45 -5.17 -14.57
N MET A 38 -1.88 -5.01 -13.32
CA MET A 38 -2.56 -3.79 -12.87
C MET A 38 -1.60 -2.61 -12.73
N VAL A 39 -0.28 -2.84 -12.69
CA VAL A 39 0.74 -1.81 -12.44
C VAL A 39 1.34 -1.34 -13.76
N ASP A 40 1.10 -0.07 -14.10
CA ASP A 40 1.81 0.60 -15.19
C ASP A 40 3.00 1.39 -14.62
N LEU A 41 4.20 0.83 -14.78
CA LEU A 41 5.44 1.46 -14.31
C LEU A 41 5.84 2.71 -15.14
N ARG A 42 5.34 2.84 -16.39
CA ARG A 42 5.60 4.01 -17.22
C ARG A 42 4.74 5.17 -16.77
N LYS A 43 3.45 4.93 -16.58
CA LYS A 43 2.49 5.93 -16.09
C LYS A 43 2.53 6.13 -14.58
N ARG A 44 3.23 5.26 -13.84
CA ARG A 44 3.30 5.27 -12.38
C ARG A 44 1.92 5.12 -11.75
N THR A 45 1.13 4.19 -12.24
CA THR A 45 -0.25 4.00 -11.77
C THR A 45 -0.58 2.53 -11.52
N VAL A 46 -1.53 2.30 -10.61
CA VAL A 46 -2.21 1.01 -10.43
C VAL A 46 -3.65 1.16 -10.89
N THR A 47 -4.06 0.33 -11.84
CA THR A 47 -5.45 0.22 -12.25
C THR A 47 -6.12 -0.86 -11.44
N LEU A 48 -6.98 -0.45 -10.52
CA LEU A 48 -7.78 -1.38 -9.73
C LEU A 48 -9.05 -1.73 -10.50
N PRO A 49 -9.26 -3.01 -10.87
CA PRO A 49 -10.49 -3.45 -11.52
C PRO A 49 -11.68 -3.32 -10.57
N GLU A 50 -12.89 -3.27 -11.13
CA GLU A 50 -14.12 -3.23 -10.34
C GLU A 50 -14.11 -4.34 -9.28
N THR A 51 -14.30 -3.92 -8.03
CA THR A 51 -14.55 -4.83 -6.92
C THR A 51 -16.03 -4.76 -6.57
N LYS A 52 -16.55 -5.76 -5.85
CA LYS A 52 -17.97 -5.85 -5.43
C LYS A 52 -18.58 -4.60 -4.75
N SER A 53 -17.81 -3.55 -4.46
CA SER A 53 -18.28 -2.32 -3.81
C SER A 53 -17.56 -1.06 -4.30
N GLY A 54 -17.08 -1.01 -5.55
CA GLY A 54 -16.48 0.21 -6.07
C GLY A 54 -16.16 0.22 -7.55
N GLN A 55 -16.24 1.41 -8.14
CA GLN A 55 -15.90 1.70 -9.53
C GLN A 55 -14.40 1.45 -9.78
N LYS A 56 -14.07 1.11 -11.03
CA LYS A 56 -12.69 1.07 -11.52
C LYS A 56 -12.00 2.39 -11.19
N ARG A 57 -10.84 2.33 -10.54
CA ARG A 57 -10.08 3.53 -10.18
C ARG A 57 -8.61 3.37 -10.49
N ILE A 58 -8.00 4.49 -10.86
CA ILE A 58 -6.57 4.59 -11.12
C ILE A 58 -5.95 5.23 -9.89
N VAL A 59 -4.99 4.54 -9.28
CA VAL A 59 -4.26 5.04 -8.12
C VAL A 59 -2.85 5.46 -8.57
N PRO A 60 -2.47 6.74 -8.42
CA PRO A 60 -1.11 7.16 -8.70
C PRO A 60 -0.15 6.56 -7.67
N LEU A 61 1.03 6.16 -8.15
CA LEU A 61 2.11 5.62 -7.33
C LEU A 61 3.20 6.65 -7.13
N SER A 62 3.72 6.73 -5.91
CA SER A 62 4.89 7.55 -5.62
C SER A 62 6.17 6.92 -6.18
N SER A 63 7.26 7.69 -6.23
CA SER A 63 8.58 7.14 -6.54
C SER A 63 9.02 6.07 -5.54
N ALA A 64 8.59 6.18 -4.28
CA ALA A 64 8.86 5.19 -3.23
C ALA A 64 8.09 3.89 -3.48
N ASP A 65 6.81 3.99 -3.85
CA ASP A 65 5.99 2.83 -4.22
C ASP A 65 6.61 2.07 -5.39
N ILE A 66 7.06 2.79 -6.42
CA ILE A 66 7.75 2.20 -7.57
C ILE A 66 9.04 1.51 -7.14
N SER A 67 9.81 2.11 -6.22
CA SER A 67 11.02 1.48 -5.69
C SER A 67 10.68 0.16 -5.00
N ILE A 68 9.64 0.11 -4.16
CA ILE A 68 9.18 -1.11 -3.49
C ILE A 68 8.73 -2.18 -4.50
N LEU A 69 8.12 -1.75 -5.61
CA LEU A 69 7.67 -2.65 -6.68
C LEU A 69 8.82 -3.16 -7.56
N LYS A 70 9.85 -2.33 -7.80
CA LYS A 70 11.05 -2.68 -8.57
C LYS A 70 12.04 -3.53 -7.77
N ASP A 71 12.21 -3.23 -6.49
CA ASP A 71 13.16 -3.86 -5.57
C ASP A 71 12.69 -5.23 -5.07
N ARG A 72 11.77 -5.88 -5.81
CA ARG A 72 11.36 -7.25 -5.55
C ARG A 72 11.89 -8.17 -6.67
N PRO A 73 13.18 -8.55 -6.61
CA PRO A 73 13.73 -9.63 -7.41
C PRO A 73 13.30 -10.96 -6.79
N GLY A 74 12.24 -11.54 -7.32
CA GLY A 74 11.79 -12.88 -6.95
C GLY A 74 11.15 -13.54 -8.16
N PRO A 75 11.11 -14.88 -8.23
CA PRO A 75 10.51 -15.60 -9.34
C PRO A 75 9.08 -15.08 -9.57
N ARG A 76 8.73 -14.82 -10.85
CA ARG A 76 7.38 -14.43 -11.22
C ARG A 76 6.44 -15.48 -10.67
N ARG A 77 5.55 -15.08 -9.76
CA ARG A 77 4.52 -16.00 -9.27
C ARG A 77 3.64 -16.37 -10.46
N LEU A 78 3.28 -17.65 -10.52
CA LEU A 78 2.32 -18.16 -11.51
C LEU A 78 0.95 -17.48 -11.37
N ASP A 79 0.62 -16.95 -10.19
CA ASP A 79 -0.64 -16.23 -9.90
C ASP A 79 -0.60 -14.73 -10.24
N GLY A 80 0.53 -14.20 -10.72
CA GLY A 80 0.68 -12.79 -11.13
C GLY A 80 0.63 -11.75 -10.00
N LYS A 81 0.48 -12.15 -8.73
CA LYS A 81 0.31 -11.23 -7.60
C LYS A 81 1.62 -10.50 -7.24
N VAL A 82 1.50 -9.23 -6.90
CA VAL A 82 2.64 -8.39 -6.47
C VAL A 82 3.13 -8.79 -5.07
N ARG A 83 2.22 -9.21 -4.18
CA ARG A 83 2.54 -9.55 -2.79
C ARG A 83 2.06 -10.93 -2.37
N ASP A 84 2.87 -11.61 -1.57
CA ASP A 84 2.58 -12.94 -1.01
C ASP A 84 1.98 -12.85 0.39
N ILE A 85 1.02 -11.95 0.58
CA ILE A 85 0.36 -11.75 1.87
C ILE A 85 -1.14 -11.68 1.62
N GLY A 86 -1.86 -12.63 2.22
CA GLY A 86 -3.32 -12.64 2.17
C GLY A 86 -3.91 -11.49 2.98
N PRO A 87 -5.16 -11.08 2.71
CA PRO A 87 -5.81 -10.00 3.44
C PRO A 87 -5.85 -10.26 4.95
N ASP A 88 -6.09 -11.50 5.38
CA ASP A 88 -6.11 -11.83 6.81
C ASP A 88 -4.73 -11.76 7.44
N ALA A 89 -3.70 -12.17 6.70
CA ALA A 89 -2.31 -12.05 7.14
C ALA A 89 -1.92 -10.57 7.32
N ILE A 90 -2.31 -9.69 6.39
CA ILE A 90 -2.11 -8.23 6.55
C ILE A 90 -2.70 -7.74 7.86
N SER A 91 -3.93 -8.15 8.19
CA SER A 91 -4.63 -7.68 9.39
C SER A 91 -3.97 -8.19 10.67
N ARG A 92 -3.60 -9.48 10.69
CA ARG A 92 -2.93 -10.10 11.83
C ARG A 92 -1.55 -9.50 12.09
N ASP A 93 -0.74 -9.36 11.04
CA ASP A 93 0.60 -8.81 11.14
C ASP A 93 0.57 -7.33 11.52
N PHE A 94 -0.42 -6.57 11.04
CA PHE A 94 -0.63 -5.18 11.45
C PHE A 94 -1.02 -5.08 12.93
N ALA A 95 -2.00 -5.87 13.38
CA ALA A 95 -2.39 -5.92 14.78
C ALA A 95 -1.22 -6.33 15.70
N LYS A 96 -0.36 -7.24 15.25
CA LYS A 96 0.89 -7.59 15.95
C LYS A 96 1.85 -6.41 16.01
N ALA A 97 2.08 -5.70 14.90
CA ALA A 97 2.93 -4.51 14.87
C ALA A 97 2.41 -3.40 15.80
N CYS A 98 1.09 -3.16 15.81
CA CYS A 98 0.42 -2.21 16.69
C CYS A 98 0.59 -2.56 18.17
N ARG A 99 0.42 -3.84 18.54
CA ARG A 99 0.68 -4.31 19.91
C ARG A 99 2.12 -4.11 20.33
N ASN A 100 3.08 -4.46 19.46
CA ASN A 100 4.51 -4.26 19.73
C ASN A 100 4.88 -2.79 19.89
N ALA A 101 4.16 -1.88 19.24
CA ALA A 101 4.35 -0.44 19.32
C ALA A 101 3.56 0.21 20.49
N GLY A 102 2.88 -0.56 21.34
CA GLY A 102 2.05 -0.04 22.42
C GLY A 102 0.77 0.67 21.97
N ARG A 103 0.37 0.52 20.71
CA ARG A 103 -0.82 1.14 20.10
C ARG A 103 -1.90 0.11 19.83
N ALA A 104 -2.42 -0.51 20.90
CA ALA A 104 -3.52 -1.46 20.77
C ALA A 104 -4.82 -0.78 20.28
N GLY A 105 -5.67 -1.51 19.58
CA GLY A 105 -6.98 -1.03 19.08
C GLY A 105 -6.98 -0.49 17.64
N LEU A 106 -5.81 -0.33 17.01
CA LEU A 106 -5.74 0.03 15.59
C LEU A 106 -5.95 -1.17 14.68
N HIS A 107 -6.78 -0.98 13.66
CA HIS A 107 -7.06 -1.94 12.60
C HIS A 107 -6.52 -1.45 11.26
N PHE A 108 -6.28 -2.40 10.35
CA PHE A 108 -5.71 -2.05 9.04
C PHE A 108 -6.63 -1.14 8.21
N HIS A 109 -7.95 -1.17 8.44
CA HIS A 109 -8.87 -0.27 7.74
C HIS A 109 -8.73 1.19 8.18
N ASP A 110 -8.24 1.45 9.38
CA ASP A 110 -7.98 2.81 9.88
C ASP A 110 -6.90 3.52 9.06
N LEU A 111 -5.94 2.76 8.49
CA LEU A 111 -4.96 3.33 7.57
C LEU A 111 -5.60 3.94 6.33
N ARG A 112 -6.74 3.40 5.87
CA ARG A 112 -7.45 3.99 4.74
C ARG A 112 -8.11 5.31 5.16
N HIS A 113 -8.72 5.38 6.33
CA HIS A 113 -9.30 6.61 6.86
C HIS A 113 -8.24 7.70 7.01
N GLU A 114 -7.09 7.35 7.59
CA GLU A 114 -5.94 8.23 7.70
C GLU A 114 -5.41 8.67 6.33
N ALA A 115 -5.26 7.75 5.38
CA ALA A 115 -4.80 8.07 4.02
C ALA A 115 -5.74 9.06 3.31
N THR A 116 -7.06 8.84 3.42
CA THR A 116 -8.04 9.77 2.86
C THR A 116 -8.01 11.13 3.54
N SER A 117 -7.82 11.18 4.86
CA SER A 117 -7.68 12.45 5.60
C SER A 117 -6.45 13.23 5.12
N ARG A 118 -5.29 12.57 5.00
CA ARG A 118 -4.05 13.18 4.50
C ARG A 118 -4.17 13.67 3.06
N LEU A 119 -4.86 12.91 2.21
CA LEU A 119 -5.08 13.32 0.82
C LEU A 119 -6.01 14.53 0.73
N PHE A 120 -7.02 14.59 1.62
CA PHE A 120 -7.91 15.75 1.74
C PHE A 120 -7.15 16.98 2.24
N GLU A 121 -6.37 16.86 3.32
CA GLU A 121 -5.53 17.94 3.86
C GLU A 121 -4.53 18.49 2.82
N LYS A 122 -4.02 17.63 1.94
CA LYS A 122 -3.14 18.02 0.84
C LYS A 122 -3.87 18.58 -0.39
N GLY A 123 -5.21 18.69 -0.35
CA GLY A 123 -6.03 19.25 -1.43
C GLY A 123 -6.23 18.33 -2.64
N PHE A 124 -5.94 17.02 -2.51
CA PHE A 124 -6.08 16.05 -3.61
C PHE A 124 -7.48 15.41 -3.72
N VAL A 125 -8.34 15.65 -2.74
CA VAL A 125 -9.73 15.15 -2.71
C VAL A 125 -10.62 16.34 -2.41
N LYS A 126 -11.62 16.59 -3.26
CA LYS A 126 -12.58 17.69 -3.15
C LYS A 126 -13.99 17.14 -3.07
#